data_AF-A0A0D0BER2-F1
#
_entry.id   AF-A0A0D0BER2-F1
#
_cell.length_a   1.000
_cell.length_b   1.000
_cell.length_c   1.000
_cell.angle_alpha   90.00
_cell.angle_beta   90.00
_cell.angle_gamma   90.00
#
_symmetry.space_group_name_H-M   'P 1'
#
loop_
_entity.id
_entity.type
_entity.pdbx_description
1 polymer ?
#
loop_
_entity_poly.entity_id
_entity_poly.type
_entity_poly.pdbx_seq_one_letter_code
_entity_poly.pdbx_strand_id
1 'polypeptide(L)'
;MGIKAVVEAIHEPPQQGELDGLSLGLPWEDEPRIRALAAQGSTPLTIVGYIFTDLDPTEEDRTNNIYKRHPGSFLMSSLEAIFAATMQSANPTPSRSSSTGKFSSRLVTAILTGTEDGAIDVSAYQVSEQATAMVEADMIEASVDPGIVCVKEDRNVDSARYVPDVFFSYKNEYGSEVKKSAKPAFPVEYLMVNVTHGFPQNPVPVFQSTQCLIENRPGLEDQTVELVLSQLASLGAPDVIDSRHRAPGQAQKVFELAKALSDWHLIAFLDTTQLFPPDDMKVLMQVATSPTLMSDPSQLDPLLDTDGWQTLMTFTRENALYSSCISTPLAQQGSTVGGALDEDIPQDILDQIAAQEAAEAAGGSGPGSGVASGTGTPGMKTCPHCTFENEARRTDCEVCGLPL
;
A
#
# COMPACT_ATOMS: atom_id res chain seq x y z
N MET A 1 -6.21 30.95 17.84
CA MET A 1 -5.00 30.56 17.10
C MET A 1 -5.04 29.04 16.88
N GLY A 2 -5.97 28.56 16.04
CA GLY A 2 -6.10 27.13 15.77
C GLY A 2 -4.99 26.64 14.85
N ILE A 3 -4.57 25.39 15.03
CA ILE A 3 -3.65 24.68 14.13
C ILE A 3 -4.46 23.52 13.53
N LYS A 4 -4.24 23.24 12.25
CA LYS A 4 -4.81 22.06 11.59
C LYS A 4 -3.68 21.26 10.93
N ALA A 5 -3.81 19.93 10.94
CA ALA A 5 -3.05 19.06 10.06
C ALA A 5 -3.79 19.00 8.72
N VAL A 6 -3.08 19.23 7.61
CA VAL A 6 -3.60 19.04 6.25
C VAL A 6 -2.95 17.77 5.72
N VAL A 7 -3.77 16.79 5.36
CA VAL A 7 -3.31 15.49 4.85
C VAL A 7 -3.41 15.52 3.34
N GLU A 8 -2.29 15.30 2.65
CA GLU A 8 -2.20 15.32 1.19
C GLU A 8 -2.10 13.91 0.58
N ALA A 9 -1.55 12.96 1.34
CA ALA A 9 -1.43 11.55 0.96
C ALA A 9 -1.43 10.67 2.22
N ILE A 10 -1.79 9.40 2.06
CA ILE A 10 -1.69 8.35 3.09
C ILE A 10 -0.69 7.34 2.57
N HIS A 11 0.35 7.05 3.35
CA HIS A 11 1.33 6.02 3.00
C HIS A 11 1.13 4.82 3.92
N GLU A 12 1.04 3.62 3.35
CA GLU A 12 0.76 2.40 4.09
C GLU A 12 2.08 1.70 4.46
N PRO A 13 2.44 1.60 5.75
CA PRO A 13 3.63 0.85 6.14
C PRO A 13 3.40 -0.66 6.00
N PRO A 14 4.47 -1.48 6.00
CA PRO A 14 4.33 -2.93 6.06
C PRO A 14 3.50 -3.36 7.28
N GLN A 15 2.39 -4.04 6.99
CA GLN A 15 1.40 -4.41 7.99
C GLN A 15 0.77 -5.76 7.66
N GLN A 16 0.27 -6.44 8.68
CA GLN A 16 -0.52 -7.66 8.56
C GLN A 16 -1.92 -7.39 9.08
N GLY A 17 -2.91 -7.42 8.19
CA GLY A 17 -4.32 -7.29 8.55
C GLY A 17 -4.87 -8.58 9.14
N GLU A 18 -5.66 -8.45 10.19
CA GLU A 18 -6.44 -9.51 10.83
C GLU A 18 -7.93 -9.16 10.74
N LEU A 19 -8.83 -10.08 11.12
CA LEU A 19 -10.28 -9.85 11.06
C LEU A 19 -10.72 -8.69 11.98
N ASP A 20 -10.11 -8.59 13.16
CA ASP A 20 -10.47 -7.67 14.24
C ASP A 20 -9.29 -6.79 14.68
N GLY A 21 -8.29 -6.62 13.82
CA GLY A 21 -7.12 -5.78 14.12
C GLY A 21 -6.07 -5.79 13.03
N LEU A 22 -4.90 -5.24 13.36
CA LEU A 22 -3.73 -5.30 12.51
C LEU A 22 -2.46 -5.33 13.36
N SER A 23 -1.41 -5.91 12.81
CA SER A 23 -0.07 -5.92 13.39
C SER A 23 0.90 -5.13 12.53
N LEU A 24 1.69 -4.25 13.15
CA LEU A 24 2.73 -3.46 12.51
C LEU A 24 4.11 -4.01 12.85
N GLY A 25 5.00 -4.07 11.87
CA GLY A 25 6.42 -4.29 12.09
C GLY A 25 7.10 -3.01 12.56
N LEU A 26 7.16 -2.79 13.88
CA LEU A 26 7.86 -1.64 14.48
C LEU A 26 9.26 -2.03 14.98
N PRO A 27 10.31 -1.23 14.72
CA PRO A 27 10.29 0.06 14.03
C PRO A 27 10.07 -0.06 12.52
N TRP A 28 9.38 0.91 11.92
CA TRP A 28 9.21 0.97 10.48
C TRP A 28 10.52 1.40 9.81
N GLU A 29 11.25 0.42 9.26
CA GLU A 29 12.61 0.62 8.72
C GLU A 29 12.67 1.66 7.60
N ASP A 30 11.60 1.78 6.81
CA ASP A 30 11.53 2.64 5.64
C ASP A 30 11.04 4.08 5.95
N GLU A 31 10.56 4.31 7.18
CA GLU A 31 10.07 5.62 7.64
C GLU A 31 11.07 6.78 7.39
N PRO A 32 12.39 6.63 7.66
CA PRO A 32 13.34 7.72 7.45
C PRO A 32 13.47 8.14 5.98
N ARG A 33 13.42 7.17 5.05
CA ARG A 33 13.45 7.43 3.60
C ARG A 33 12.21 8.20 3.18
N ILE A 34 11.03 7.73 3.59
CA ILE A 34 9.76 8.38 3.29
C ILE A 34 9.70 9.82 3.84
N ARG A 35 10.17 10.04 5.07
CA ARG A 35 10.27 11.40 5.63
C ARG A 35 11.23 12.30 4.85
N ALA A 36 12.38 11.76 4.44
CA ALA A 36 13.35 12.50 3.64
C ALA A 36 12.82 12.85 2.25
N LEU A 37 12.07 11.94 1.62
CA LEU A 37 11.42 12.17 0.33
C LEU A 37 10.30 13.22 0.44
N ALA A 38 9.41 13.08 1.43
CA ALA A 38 8.33 14.04 1.70
C ALA A 38 8.85 15.47 1.96
N ALA A 39 9.98 15.61 2.64
CA ALA A 39 10.59 16.90 2.94
C ALA A 39 11.14 17.64 1.70
N GLN A 40 11.31 16.94 0.57
CA GLN A 40 11.84 17.51 -0.68
C GLN A 40 10.78 18.17 -1.56
N GLY A 41 9.50 18.10 -1.19
CA GLY A 41 8.40 18.78 -1.89
C GLY A 41 8.60 20.29 -2.02
N SER A 42 7.94 20.88 -3.01
CA SER A 42 7.91 22.35 -3.21
C SER A 42 7.45 23.07 -1.95
N THR A 43 6.47 22.48 -1.27
CA THR A 43 6.09 22.73 0.11
C THR A 43 6.52 21.50 0.92
N PRO A 44 7.44 21.62 1.90
CA PRO A 44 7.91 20.47 2.66
C PRO A 44 6.75 19.75 3.36
N LEU A 45 6.60 18.46 3.07
CA LEU A 45 5.64 17.58 3.72
C LEU A 45 6.30 16.86 4.90
N THR A 46 5.47 16.38 5.82
CA THR A 46 5.90 15.56 6.96
C THR A 46 4.77 14.62 7.34
N ILE A 47 5.10 13.56 8.09
CA ILE A 47 4.09 12.72 8.74
C ILE A 47 3.38 13.58 9.79
N VAL A 48 2.07 13.73 9.64
CA VAL A 48 1.21 14.52 10.55
C VAL A 48 0.34 13.66 11.45
N GLY A 49 0.24 12.35 11.18
CA GLY A 49 -0.65 11.46 11.91
C GLY A 49 -0.64 10.04 11.38
N TYR A 50 -1.43 9.19 12.03
CA TYR A 50 -1.76 7.85 11.58
C TYR A 50 -3.26 7.71 11.46
N ILE A 51 -3.68 6.80 10.57
CA ILE A 51 -5.08 6.48 10.36
C ILE A 51 -5.24 4.97 10.31
N PHE A 52 -6.30 4.45 10.93
CA PHE A 52 -6.66 3.04 10.86
C PHE A 52 -8.18 2.88 10.82
N THR A 53 -8.62 1.69 10.41
CA THR A 53 -10.04 1.37 10.19
C THR A 53 -10.56 0.39 11.23
N ASP A 54 -11.78 0.62 11.68
CA ASP A 54 -12.60 -0.33 12.43
C ASP A 54 -13.98 -0.39 11.76
N LEU A 55 -14.01 -1.07 10.61
CA LEU A 55 -15.18 -1.18 9.76
C LEU A 55 -15.65 -2.64 9.76
N ASP A 56 -16.95 -2.81 9.95
CA ASP A 56 -17.57 -4.13 10.02
C ASP A 56 -18.90 -4.05 9.27
N PRO A 57 -18.90 -4.40 7.98
CA PRO A 57 -20.07 -4.33 7.14
C PRO A 57 -21.17 -5.28 7.64
N THR A 58 -22.42 -4.82 7.65
CA THR A 58 -23.55 -5.68 8.02
C THR A 58 -23.74 -6.81 7.01
N GLU A 59 -24.19 -7.98 7.48
CA GLU A 59 -24.40 -9.15 6.60
C GLU A 59 -25.45 -8.89 5.51
N GLU A 60 -26.46 -8.07 5.82
CA GLU A 60 -27.58 -7.74 4.94
C GLU A 60 -27.19 -6.70 3.87
N ASP A 61 -26.39 -5.70 4.25
CA ASP A 61 -25.93 -4.62 3.38
C ASP A 61 -24.46 -4.26 3.65
N ARG A 62 -23.59 -4.57 2.68
CA ARG A 62 -22.15 -4.30 2.76
C ARG A 62 -21.78 -2.82 2.68
N THR A 63 -22.72 -1.95 2.34
CA THR A 63 -22.52 -0.49 2.36
C THR A 63 -22.75 0.11 3.74
N ASN A 64 -23.43 -0.64 4.63
CA ASN A 64 -23.74 -0.23 5.98
C ASN A 64 -22.78 -0.92 6.97
N ASN A 65 -22.27 -0.18 7.95
CA ASN A 65 -21.32 -0.66 8.95
C ASN A 65 -21.91 -0.65 10.35
N ILE A 66 -21.49 -1.60 11.19
CA ILE A 66 -21.89 -1.66 12.59
C ILE A 66 -21.35 -0.44 13.35
N TYR A 67 -22.23 0.24 14.10
CA TYR A 67 -21.86 1.36 14.96
C TYR A 67 -21.16 0.88 16.25
N LYS A 68 -19.88 0.48 16.14
CA LYS A 68 -19.10 -0.10 17.25
C LYS A 68 -18.65 0.93 18.29
N ARG A 69 -18.26 2.13 17.85
CA ARG A 69 -17.61 3.15 18.67
C ARG A 69 -18.57 4.28 19.02
N HIS A 70 -19.13 4.23 20.22
CA HIS A 70 -20.15 5.17 20.67
C HIS A 70 -20.04 5.43 22.19
N PRO A 71 -20.74 6.42 22.76
CA PRO A 71 -20.64 6.75 24.20
C PRO A 71 -21.04 5.62 25.17
N GLY A 72 -21.66 4.55 24.67
CA GLY A 72 -22.02 3.36 25.46
C GLY A 72 -21.02 2.21 25.33
N SER A 73 -19.98 2.36 24.50
CA SER A 73 -18.89 1.40 24.30
C SER A 73 -17.55 2.06 24.62
N PHE A 74 -16.75 2.38 23.61
CA PHE A 74 -15.51 3.12 23.70
C PHE A 74 -15.30 3.91 22.40
N LEU A 75 -14.57 5.02 22.48
CA LEU A 75 -14.22 5.83 21.31
C LEU A 75 -12.86 5.43 20.74
N MET A 76 -11.87 5.31 21.62
CA MET A 76 -10.53 4.80 21.35
C MET A 76 -10.20 3.77 22.44
N SER A 77 -9.67 2.62 22.05
CA SER A 77 -9.32 1.56 23.01
C SER A 77 -8.08 1.93 23.83
N SER A 78 -7.89 1.28 24.98
CA SER A 78 -6.68 1.48 25.79
C SER A 78 -5.39 1.09 25.05
N LEU A 79 -5.45 0.07 24.18
CA LEU A 79 -4.33 -0.31 23.32
C LEU A 79 -4.02 0.77 22.28
N GLU A 80 -5.04 1.31 21.62
CA GLU A 80 -4.89 2.42 20.66
C GLU A 80 -4.38 3.70 21.33
N ALA A 81 -4.82 4.00 22.55
CA ALA A 81 -4.35 5.17 23.30
C ALA A 81 -2.86 5.03 23.68
N ILE A 82 -2.42 3.83 24.06
CA ILE A 82 -1.00 3.56 24.35
C ILE A 82 -0.17 3.61 23.06
N PHE A 83 -0.69 3.09 21.95
CA PHE A 83 -0.07 3.22 20.64
C PHE A 83 0.09 4.69 20.25
N ALA A 84 -0.98 5.48 20.32
CA ALA A 84 -0.95 6.92 20.03
C ALA A 84 0.05 7.68 20.91
N ALA A 85 0.12 7.36 22.21
CA ALA A 85 1.11 7.92 23.14
C ALA A 85 2.55 7.59 22.72
N THR A 86 2.81 6.33 22.35
CA THR A 86 4.12 5.88 21.88
C THR A 86 4.53 6.64 20.61
N MET A 87 3.61 6.75 19.65
CA MET A 87 3.87 7.46 18.39
C MET A 87 4.05 8.97 18.58
N GLN A 88 3.27 9.60 19.46
CA GLN A 88 3.44 11.01 19.81
C GLN A 88 4.78 11.28 20.50
N SER A 89 5.22 10.41 21.42
CA SER A 89 6.53 10.53 22.08
C SER A 89 7.69 10.45 21.08
N ALA A 90 7.58 9.55 20.10
CA ALA A 90 8.56 9.42 19.02
C ALA A 90 8.59 10.64 18.07
N ASN A 91 7.55 11.48 18.08
CA ASN A 91 7.39 12.63 17.19
C ASN A 91 7.20 13.95 17.96
N PRO A 92 8.20 14.40 18.74
CA PRO A 92 8.05 15.57 19.60
C PRO A 92 8.13 16.88 18.82
N THR A 93 7.33 17.87 19.22
CA THR A 93 7.29 19.19 18.58
C THR A 93 8.34 20.13 19.17
N PRO A 94 9.22 20.74 18.34
CA PRO A 94 10.16 21.76 18.80
C PRO A 94 9.43 22.97 19.40
N SER A 95 9.85 23.40 20.58
CA SER A 95 9.25 24.53 21.29
C SER A 95 10.29 25.31 22.08
N ARG A 96 10.44 26.60 21.74
CA ARG A 96 11.34 27.54 22.45
C ARG A 96 10.85 27.87 23.86
N SER A 97 9.56 27.67 24.13
CA SER A 97 8.94 27.94 25.43
C SER A 97 9.09 26.76 26.40
N SER A 98 9.56 25.60 25.93
CA SER A 98 9.82 24.45 26.76
C SER A 98 11.24 24.46 27.30
N SER A 99 11.43 24.06 28.56
CA SER A 99 12.76 23.91 29.17
C SER A 99 13.62 22.86 28.48
N THR A 100 13.01 21.84 27.89
CA THR A 100 13.70 20.75 27.16
C THR A 100 13.87 21.07 25.66
N GLY A 101 13.39 22.22 25.19
CA GLY A 101 13.38 22.61 23.77
C GLY A 101 12.32 21.88 22.92
N LYS A 102 11.55 20.96 23.52
CA LYS A 102 10.46 20.21 22.89
C LYS A 102 9.26 20.16 23.82
N PHE A 103 8.04 20.16 23.28
CA PHE A 103 6.85 20.02 24.11
C PHE A 103 5.75 19.31 23.33
N SER A 104 5.31 18.17 23.86
CA SER A 104 4.25 17.36 23.30
C SER A 104 4.43 17.02 21.82
N SER A 105 3.35 16.62 21.16
CA SER A 105 3.32 16.27 19.74
C SER A 105 2.14 16.92 19.02
N ARG A 106 2.32 17.19 17.73
CA ARG A 106 1.25 17.60 16.81
C ARG A 106 0.68 16.42 16.03
N LEU A 107 1.16 15.22 16.30
CA LEU A 107 0.76 14.03 15.60
C LEU A 107 -0.68 13.67 15.97
N VAL A 108 -1.53 13.48 14.97
CA VAL A 108 -2.95 13.14 15.15
C VAL A 108 -3.20 11.66 14.91
N THR A 109 -4.18 11.09 15.61
CA THR A 109 -4.65 9.72 15.39
C THR A 109 -6.07 9.80 14.85
N ALA A 110 -6.29 9.29 13.63
CA ALA A 110 -7.59 9.24 12.99
C ALA A 110 -8.10 7.79 12.94
N ILE A 111 -9.40 7.61 13.20
CA ILE A 111 -10.06 6.31 13.20
C ILE A 111 -11.22 6.39 12.22
N LEU A 112 -11.21 5.57 11.16
CA LEU A 112 -12.38 5.37 10.31
C LEU A 112 -13.28 4.31 10.95
N THR A 113 -14.53 4.67 11.25
CA THR A 113 -15.50 3.79 11.90
C THR A 113 -16.90 4.02 11.35
N GLY A 114 -17.80 3.05 11.58
CA GLY A 114 -19.23 3.22 11.31
C GLY A 114 -19.86 4.30 12.19
N THR A 115 -20.86 5.01 11.67
CA THR A 115 -21.72 5.96 12.41
C THR A 115 -23.04 5.33 12.84
N GLU A 116 -23.86 6.04 13.63
CA GLU A 116 -25.19 5.58 14.04
C GLU A 116 -26.11 5.24 12.85
N ASP A 117 -25.97 5.97 11.74
CA ASP A 117 -26.71 5.74 10.50
C ASP A 117 -26.10 4.62 9.63
N GLY A 118 -24.98 4.03 10.05
CA GLY A 118 -24.30 2.98 9.31
C GLY A 118 -23.32 3.47 8.23
N ALA A 119 -23.20 4.79 8.08
CA ALA A 119 -22.23 5.39 7.17
C ALA A 119 -20.81 5.30 7.73
N ILE A 120 -19.82 5.67 6.92
CA ILE A 120 -18.41 5.74 7.34
C ILE A 120 -18.09 7.20 7.68
N ASP A 121 -17.51 7.44 8.85
CA ASP A 121 -16.95 8.74 9.22
C ASP A 121 -15.60 8.58 9.93
N VAL A 122 -14.86 9.68 9.99
CA VAL A 122 -13.57 9.78 10.65
C VAL A 122 -13.78 10.35 12.05
N SER A 123 -13.14 9.77 13.04
CA SER A 123 -12.99 10.37 14.37
C SER A 123 -11.52 10.63 14.65
N ALA A 124 -11.17 11.88 14.97
CA ALA A 124 -9.78 12.29 15.16
C ALA A 124 -9.49 12.64 16.63
N TYR A 125 -8.35 12.17 17.11
CA TYR A 125 -7.92 12.30 18.49
C TYR A 125 -6.42 12.63 18.58
N GLN A 126 -6.03 13.20 19.71
CA GLN A 126 -4.66 13.12 20.21
C GLN A 126 -4.71 12.57 21.63
N VAL A 127 -3.59 12.08 22.13
CA VAL A 127 -3.45 11.78 23.55
C VAL A 127 -2.77 12.92 24.29
N SER A 128 -3.15 13.08 25.55
CA SER A 128 -2.60 14.09 26.43
C SER A 128 -1.10 13.89 26.67
N GLU A 129 -0.41 14.96 27.04
CA GLU A 129 0.99 14.89 27.48
C GLU A 129 1.15 13.96 28.69
N GLN A 130 0.15 13.93 29.57
CA GLN A 130 0.14 13.04 30.72
C GLN A 130 0.09 11.57 30.30
N ALA A 131 -0.72 11.23 29.29
CA ALA A 131 -0.74 9.88 28.73
C ALA A 131 0.62 9.48 28.17
N THR A 132 1.24 10.39 27.39
CA THR A 132 2.58 10.19 26.83
C THR A 132 3.61 9.92 27.91
N ALA A 133 3.63 10.74 28.97
CA ALA A 133 4.53 10.57 30.11
C ALA A 133 4.26 9.28 30.91
N MET A 134 3.00 8.88 31.08
CA MET A 134 2.65 7.63 31.76
C MET A 134 3.07 6.39 30.98
N VAL A 135 3.00 6.42 29.64
CA VAL A 135 3.52 5.34 28.79
C VAL A 135 5.04 5.30 28.81
N GLU A 136 5.71 6.45 28.70
CA GLU A 136 7.18 6.53 28.77
C GLU A 136 7.73 6.08 30.13
N ALA A 137 7.05 6.43 31.22
CA ALA A 137 7.35 5.97 32.57
C ALA A 137 6.87 4.53 32.84
N ASP A 138 6.30 3.86 31.84
CA ASP A 138 5.87 2.46 31.89
C ASP A 138 4.83 2.21 33.01
N MET A 139 4.00 3.20 33.33
CA MET A 139 3.05 3.17 34.46
C MET A 139 1.71 2.50 34.14
N ILE A 140 1.35 2.40 32.87
CA ILE A 140 0.03 1.92 32.42
C ILE A 140 0.15 0.79 31.38
N GLU A 141 -0.88 -0.04 31.29
CA GLU A 141 -1.07 -1.08 30.26
C GLU A 141 -2.51 -1.15 29.78
N ALA A 142 -2.66 -1.70 28.56
CA ALA A 142 -3.96 -1.97 28.00
C ALA A 142 -4.70 -3.00 28.86
N SER A 143 -6.00 -2.79 29.05
CA SER A 143 -6.88 -3.73 29.72
C SER A 143 -7.52 -4.69 28.71
N VAL A 144 -8.14 -5.75 29.22
CA VAL A 144 -9.04 -6.60 28.43
C VAL A 144 -10.30 -5.83 28.03
N ASP A 145 -10.77 -4.92 28.88
CA ASP A 145 -11.86 -4.01 28.53
C ASP A 145 -11.26 -2.77 27.81
N PRO A 146 -11.62 -2.52 26.54
CA PRO A 146 -11.04 -1.45 25.74
C PRO A 146 -11.33 -0.05 26.30
N GLY A 147 -12.42 0.14 27.06
CA GLY A 147 -12.81 1.44 27.63
C GLY A 147 -12.01 1.88 28.86
N ILE A 148 -11.18 0.99 29.41
CA ILE A 148 -10.38 1.26 30.62
C ILE A 148 -8.91 0.93 30.39
N VAL A 149 -8.05 1.62 31.14
CA VAL A 149 -6.61 1.39 31.17
C VAL A 149 -6.17 0.97 32.57
N CYS A 150 -5.27 0.00 32.66
CA CYS A 150 -4.79 -0.54 33.92
C CYS A 150 -3.54 0.22 34.39
N VAL A 151 -3.47 0.51 35.68
CA VAL A 151 -2.29 1.04 36.34
C VAL A 151 -1.46 -0.15 36.81
N LYS A 152 -0.21 -0.23 36.35
CA LYS A 152 0.67 -1.35 36.70
C LYS A 152 1.01 -1.35 38.19
N GLU A 153 1.18 -2.52 38.77
CA GLU A 153 1.58 -2.66 40.17
C GLU A 153 3.06 -2.25 40.38
N ASP A 154 3.36 -1.80 41.60
CA ASP A 154 4.73 -1.53 42.03
C ASP A 154 5.48 -2.86 42.24
N ARG A 155 6.66 -2.98 41.62
CA ARG A 155 7.69 -4.01 41.84
C ARG A 155 7.32 -5.45 41.43
N ASN A 156 8.02 -5.95 40.42
CA ASN A 156 8.37 -7.37 40.34
C ASN A 156 9.87 -7.51 40.62
N VAL A 157 10.32 -8.70 41.04
CA VAL A 157 11.73 -8.97 41.44
C VAL A 157 12.75 -8.56 40.35
N ASP A 158 12.31 -8.51 39.09
CA ASP A 158 13.13 -8.20 37.92
C ASP A 158 12.96 -6.78 37.34
N SER A 159 12.05 -5.92 37.85
CA SER A 159 11.87 -4.55 37.33
C SER A 159 11.76 -3.47 38.41
N ALA A 160 12.70 -2.51 38.36
CA ALA A 160 12.73 -1.33 39.23
C ALA A 160 11.78 -0.22 38.74
N ARG A 161 10.52 -0.55 38.47
CA ARG A 161 9.48 0.42 38.07
C ARG A 161 8.87 1.10 39.29
N TYR A 162 8.69 2.42 39.22
CA TYR A 162 8.02 3.22 40.25
C TYR A 162 6.68 3.75 39.74
N VAL A 163 5.57 3.37 40.38
CA VAL A 163 4.22 3.81 40.03
C VAL A 163 3.63 4.60 41.21
N PRO A 164 3.63 5.95 41.14
CA PRO A 164 3.06 6.77 42.20
C PRO A 164 1.55 6.55 42.38
N ASP A 165 0.97 7.14 43.42
CA ASP A 165 -0.48 7.17 43.55
C ASP A 165 -1.11 8.09 42.50
N VAL A 166 -1.76 7.46 41.52
CA VAL A 166 -2.44 8.13 40.42
C VAL A 166 -3.90 8.36 40.79
N PHE A 167 -4.38 9.57 40.53
CA PHE A 167 -5.77 9.96 40.74
C PHE A 167 -6.29 10.70 39.51
N PHE A 168 -7.59 10.59 39.25
CA PHE A 168 -8.27 11.36 38.22
C PHE A 168 -9.43 12.15 38.82
N SER A 169 -9.72 13.32 38.24
CA SER A 169 -10.83 14.18 38.64
C SER A 169 -11.98 14.03 37.67
N TYR A 170 -13.20 13.95 38.19
CA TYR A 170 -14.42 13.98 37.38
C TYR A 170 -15.47 14.91 37.99
N LYS A 171 -16.38 15.42 37.16
CA LYS A 171 -17.55 16.16 37.65
C LYS A 171 -18.69 15.19 37.90
N ASN A 172 -19.21 15.19 39.12
CA ASN A 172 -20.38 14.39 39.46
C ASN A 172 -21.68 15.05 38.96
N GLU A 173 -22.81 14.38 39.19
CA GLU A 173 -24.16 14.83 38.81
C GLU A 173 -24.54 16.21 39.39
N TYR A 174 -23.86 16.65 40.45
CA TYR A 174 -24.05 17.94 41.10
C TYR A 174 -23.07 19.01 40.61
N GLY A 175 -22.29 18.72 39.56
CA GLY A 175 -21.28 19.62 39.00
C GLY A 175 -20.05 19.83 39.89
N SER A 176 -19.91 19.06 40.97
CA SER A 176 -18.78 19.12 41.89
C SER A 176 -17.62 18.27 41.37
N GLU A 177 -16.40 18.79 41.47
CA GLU A 177 -15.18 18.05 41.10
C GLU A 177 -14.81 17.07 42.22
N VAL A 178 -14.74 15.78 41.88
CA VAL A 178 -14.39 14.68 42.78
C VAL A 178 -13.11 14.03 42.28
N LYS A 179 -12.17 13.80 43.20
CA LYS A 179 -10.91 13.09 42.95
C LYS A 179 -11.06 11.62 43.33
N LYS A 180 -10.79 10.70 42.41
CA LYS A 180 -10.85 9.24 42.62
C LYS A 180 -9.50 8.59 42.35
N SER A 181 -9.18 7.53 43.09
CA SER A 181 -8.00 6.70 42.82
C SER A 181 -8.11 6.04 41.44
N ALA A 182 -7.03 6.09 40.66
CA ALA A 182 -6.93 5.45 39.35
C ALA A 182 -6.52 3.97 39.44
N LYS A 183 -6.08 3.50 40.62
CA LYS A 183 -5.78 2.09 40.86
C LYS A 183 -7.09 1.31 41.13
N PRO A 184 -7.27 0.09 40.56
CA PRO A 184 -6.36 -0.60 39.66
C PRO A 184 -6.48 -0.17 38.18
N ALA A 185 -7.60 0.44 37.79
CA ALA A 185 -7.86 0.90 36.43
C ALA A 185 -8.74 2.16 36.43
N PHE A 186 -8.66 2.92 35.33
CA PHE A 186 -9.46 4.13 35.11
C PHE A 186 -9.88 4.27 33.64
N PRO A 187 -10.90 5.10 33.32
CA PRO A 187 -11.38 5.21 31.94
C PRO A 187 -10.34 5.84 31.01
N VAL A 188 -10.20 5.27 29.80
CA VAL A 188 -9.24 5.72 28.79
C VAL A 188 -9.54 7.14 28.26
N GLU A 189 -10.79 7.59 28.35
CA GLU A 189 -11.22 8.93 27.92
C GLU A 189 -10.46 10.08 28.60
N TYR A 190 -9.95 9.88 29.81
CA TYR A 190 -9.13 10.88 30.50
C TYR A 190 -7.74 11.04 29.89
N LEU A 191 -7.31 10.13 29.01
CA LEU A 191 -6.02 10.18 28.33
C LEU A 191 -6.09 10.89 26.98
N MET A 192 -7.28 11.08 26.40
CA MET A 192 -7.46 11.55 25.03
C MET A 192 -8.07 12.95 24.95
N VAL A 193 -7.86 13.60 23.81
CA VAL A 193 -8.49 14.86 23.43
C VAL A 193 -9.05 14.76 22.01
N ASN A 194 -10.26 15.31 21.81
CA ASN A 194 -10.92 15.27 20.51
C ASN A 194 -10.35 16.35 19.59
N VAL A 195 -10.17 15.99 18.32
CA VAL A 195 -9.78 16.90 17.24
C VAL A 195 -10.90 16.95 16.21
N THR A 196 -11.25 18.14 15.76
CA THR A 196 -12.23 18.31 14.68
C THR A 196 -11.61 17.98 13.32
N HIS A 197 -12.31 17.24 12.48
CA HIS A 197 -11.94 16.98 11.09
C HIS A 197 -12.89 17.68 10.10
N GLY A 198 -12.52 17.65 8.82
CA GLY A 198 -13.37 18.13 7.74
C GLY A 198 -12.61 18.26 6.42
N PHE A 199 -13.38 18.32 5.34
CA PHE A 199 -12.85 18.49 3.98
C PHE A 199 -13.00 19.95 3.52
N PRO A 200 -12.05 20.49 2.74
CA PRO A 200 -12.18 21.82 2.16
C PRO A 200 -13.34 21.86 1.15
N GLN A 201 -14.11 22.95 1.14
CA GLN A 201 -15.21 23.14 0.18
C GLN A 201 -14.73 23.18 -1.28
N ASN A 202 -13.56 23.79 -1.51
CA ASN A 202 -12.90 23.84 -2.81
C ASN A 202 -11.53 23.16 -2.65
N PRO A 203 -11.43 21.84 -2.88
CA PRO A 203 -10.20 21.10 -2.70
C PRO A 203 -9.17 21.52 -3.75
N VAL A 204 -7.96 21.83 -3.28
CA VAL A 204 -6.77 22.06 -4.12
C VAL A 204 -5.67 21.16 -3.54
N PRO A 205 -5.73 19.83 -3.80
CA PRO A 205 -4.76 18.90 -3.25
C PRO A 205 -3.38 19.15 -3.84
N VAL A 206 -2.33 18.74 -3.14
CA VAL A 206 -0.95 18.81 -3.66
C VAL A 206 -0.76 17.79 -4.79
N PHE A 207 -1.19 16.54 -4.56
CA PHE A 207 -1.13 15.47 -5.56
C PHE A 207 -2.40 15.45 -6.41
N GLN A 208 -2.26 15.38 -7.73
CA GLN A 208 -3.36 15.47 -8.70
C GLN A 208 -3.84 14.12 -9.24
N SER A 209 -3.15 13.04 -8.89
CA SER A 209 -3.45 11.68 -9.31
C SER A 209 -3.49 10.71 -8.13
N THR A 210 -4.32 9.68 -8.30
CA THR A 210 -4.48 8.51 -7.43
C THR A 210 -4.54 7.23 -8.28
N GLN A 211 -3.83 7.23 -9.40
CA GLN A 211 -3.87 6.15 -10.40
C GLN A 211 -2.81 5.08 -10.13
N CYS A 212 -1.74 5.45 -9.43
CA CYS A 212 -0.72 4.48 -9.07
C CYS A 212 -1.25 3.54 -7.98
N LEU A 213 -0.79 2.28 -8.05
CA LEU A 213 -1.06 1.29 -7.03
C LEU A 213 -0.42 1.71 -5.70
N ILE A 214 -1.04 1.37 -4.58
CA ILE A 214 -0.58 1.71 -3.23
C ILE A 214 0.43 0.65 -2.76
N GLU A 215 1.47 1.09 -2.05
CA GLU A 215 2.49 0.21 -1.49
C GLU A 215 1.97 -0.75 -0.41
N ASN A 216 2.71 -1.85 -0.18
CA ASN A 216 2.49 -2.78 0.92
C ASN A 216 1.10 -3.47 0.94
N ARG A 217 0.53 -3.72 -0.26
CA ARG A 217 -0.73 -4.45 -0.46
C ARG A 217 -0.55 -5.77 -1.23
N PRO A 218 0.29 -6.70 -0.73
CA PRO A 218 0.65 -7.91 -1.48
C PRO A 218 -0.59 -8.73 -1.86
N GLY A 219 -0.69 -9.11 -3.13
CA GLY A 219 -1.79 -9.92 -3.65
C GLY A 219 -3.10 -9.15 -3.91
N LEU A 220 -3.18 -7.87 -3.55
CA LEU A 220 -4.25 -6.96 -3.98
C LEU A 220 -3.71 -5.97 -5.02
N GLU A 221 -2.62 -5.31 -4.70
CA GLU A 221 -1.95 -4.31 -5.53
C GLU A 221 -0.44 -4.51 -5.44
N ASP A 222 0.17 -5.01 -6.52
CA ASP A 222 1.63 -5.22 -6.58
C ASP A 222 2.28 -4.17 -7.49
N GLN A 223 3.09 -3.29 -6.88
CA GLN A 223 3.86 -2.30 -7.62
C GLN A 223 5.02 -2.98 -8.34
N THR A 224 5.04 -2.87 -9.67
CA THR A 224 6.10 -3.41 -10.53
C THR A 224 6.63 -2.34 -11.47
N VAL A 225 7.91 -2.44 -11.85
CA VAL A 225 8.53 -1.48 -12.77
C VAL A 225 7.84 -1.55 -14.13
N GLU A 226 7.51 -2.76 -14.59
CA GLU A 226 6.84 -3.02 -15.85
C GLU A 226 5.48 -2.31 -15.94
N LEU A 227 4.70 -2.30 -14.85
CA LEU A 227 3.42 -1.60 -14.79
C LEU A 227 3.62 -0.09 -14.96
N VAL A 228 4.56 0.50 -14.22
CA VAL A 228 4.87 1.94 -14.33
C VAL A 228 5.34 2.30 -15.74
N LEU A 229 6.25 1.51 -16.32
CA LEU A 229 6.70 1.72 -17.70
C LEU A 229 5.54 1.58 -18.69
N SER A 230 4.66 0.60 -18.53
CA SER A 230 3.49 0.42 -19.40
C SER A 230 2.52 1.61 -19.31
N GLN A 231 2.30 2.15 -18.11
CA GLN A 231 1.46 3.32 -17.88
C GLN A 231 2.07 4.56 -18.54
N LEU A 232 3.36 4.81 -18.35
CA LEU A 232 4.08 5.92 -18.99
C LEU A 232 4.06 5.81 -20.53
N ALA A 233 4.23 4.60 -21.06
CA ALA A 233 4.11 4.35 -22.50
C ALA A 233 2.69 4.64 -23.01
N SER A 234 1.66 4.23 -22.28
CA SER A 234 0.25 4.48 -22.66
C SER A 234 -0.10 5.97 -22.70
N LEU A 235 0.54 6.78 -21.84
CA LEU A 235 0.44 8.24 -21.84
C LEU A 235 1.26 8.91 -22.96
N GLY A 236 2.04 8.13 -23.72
CA GLY A 236 2.97 8.65 -24.71
C GLY A 236 4.08 9.50 -24.10
N ALA A 237 4.44 9.25 -22.83
CA ALA A 237 5.46 10.00 -22.10
C ALA A 237 6.81 10.09 -22.85
N PRO A 238 7.30 9.04 -23.55
CA PRO A 238 8.56 9.13 -24.27
C PRO A 238 8.57 10.15 -25.40
N ASP A 239 7.41 10.50 -25.96
CA ASP A 239 7.28 11.47 -27.04
C ASP A 239 7.07 12.90 -26.54
N VAL A 240 6.95 13.09 -25.22
CA VAL A 240 6.82 14.40 -24.60
C VAL A 240 8.19 15.07 -24.56
N ILE A 241 8.27 16.21 -25.25
CA ILE A 241 9.45 17.06 -25.31
C ILE A 241 9.20 18.40 -24.61
N ASP A 242 10.29 19.06 -24.23
CA ASP A 242 10.33 20.38 -23.63
C ASP A 242 9.41 21.38 -24.35
N SER A 243 8.74 22.24 -23.58
CA SER A 243 7.90 23.33 -24.06
C SER A 243 8.51 24.17 -25.18
N ARG A 244 9.85 24.38 -25.19
CA ARG A 244 10.60 25.13 -26.21
C ARG A 244 10.51 24.53 -27.61
N HIS A 245 10.35 23.21 -27.71
CA HIS A 245 10.37 22.46 -28.97
C HIS A 245 9.01 21.85 -29.33
N ARG A 246 7.97 22.14 -28.55
CA ARG A 246 6.66 21.50 -28.63
C ARG A 246 5.88 21.92 -29.88
N ALA A 247 5.37 20.92 -30.60
CA ALA A 247 4.45 21.15 -31.73
C ALA A 247 3.05 21.56 -31.23
N PRO A 248 2.30 22.39 -32.00
CA PRO A 248 0.91 22.72 -31.67
C PRO A 248 0.05 21.45 -31.60
N GLY A 249 -0.63 21.22 -30.47
CA GLY A 249 -1.50 20.05 -30.24
C GLY A 249 -0.99 19.02 -29.21
N GLN A 250 0.26 19.11 -28.76
CA GLN A 250 0.81 18.21 -27.72
C GLN A 250 0.54 18.66 -26.28
N ALA A 251 -0.10 19.83 -26.09
CA ALA A 251 -0.35 20.40 -24.77
C ALA A 251 -1.19 19.46 -23.87
N GLN A 252 -2.17 18.76 -24.44
CA GLN A 252 -3.01 17.83 -23.71
C GLN A 252 -2.22 16.65 -23.14
N LYS A 253 -1.32 16.06 -23.95
CA LYS A 253 -0.47 14.94 -23.50
C LYS A 253 0.46 15.34 -22.36
N VAL A 254 1.03 16.54 -22.44
CA VAL A 254 1.89 17.08 -21.39
C VAL A 254 1.09 17.31 -20.11
N PHE A 255 -0.14 17.82 -20.22
CA PHE A 255 -1.02 18.01 -19.07
C PHE A 255 -1.40 16.67 -18.41
N GLU A 256 -1.74 15.66 -19.20
CA GLU A 256 -2.05 14.31 -18.71
C GLU A 256 -0.84 13.66 -18.03
N LEU A 257 0.36 13.82 -18.62
CA LEU A 257 1.60 13.37 -18.01
C LEU A 257 1.88 14.10 -16.69
N ALA A 258 1.74 15.44 -16.66
CA ALA A 258 1.93 16.23 -15.45
C ALA A 258 1.02 15.77 -14.32
N LYS A 259 -0.24 15.48 -14.65
CA LYS A 259 -1.23 14.97 -13.70
C LYS A 259 -0.83 13.59 -13.20
N ALA A 260 -0.45 12.67 -14.08
CA ALA A 260 -0.08 11.31 -13.72
C ALA A 260 1.19 11.24 -12.86
N LEU A 261 2.17 12.12 -13.11
CA LEU A 261 3.40 12.22 -12.31
C LEU A 261 3.16 12.85 -10.93
N SER A 262 2.05 13.59 -10.75
CA SER A 262 1.64 14.17 -9.47
C SER A 262 0.88 13.14 -8.61
N ASP A 263 1.56 12.05 -8.28
CA ASP A 263 1.03 10.92 -7.51
C ASP A 263 2.07 10.49 -6.46
N TRP A 264 1.67 10.48 -5.18
CA TRP A 264 2.59 10.17 -4.07
C TRP A 264 3.13 8.73 -4.16
N HIS A 265 2.27 7.76 -4.47
CA HIS A 265 2.63 6.34 -4.47
C HIS A 265 3.59 6.02 -5.61
N LEU A 266 3.38 6.66 -6.77
CA LEU A 266 4.31 6.57 -7.90
C LEU A 266 5.71 7.08 -7.51
N ILE A 267 5.78 8.27 -6.90
CA ILE A 267 7.05 8.89 -6.52
C ILE A 267 7.76 8.05 -5.44
N ALA A 268 7.02 7.60 -4.43
CA ALA A 268 7.53 6.76 -3.36
C ALA A 268 8.07 5.42 -3.89
N PHE A 269 7.39 4.83 -4.87
CA PHE A 269 7.82 3.61 -5.55
C PHE A 269 9.05 3.85 -6.43
N LEU A 270 9.07 4.89 -7.27
CA LEU A 270 10.21 5.22 -8.13
C LEU A 270 11.51 5.41 -7.33
N ASP A 271 11.43 6.02 -6.16
CA ASP A 271 12.56 6.19 -5.24
C ASP A 271 13.17 4.84 -4.79
N THR A 272 12.39 3.75 -4.76
CA THR A 272 12.89 2.39 -4.46
C THR A 272 13.57 1.70 -5.65
N THR A 273 13.20 2.08 -6.88
CA THR A 273 13.67 1.39 -8.10
C THR A 273 15.12 1.71 -8.48
N GLN A 274 15.71 2.74 -7.88
CA GLN A 274 17.04 3.27 -8.21
C GLN A 274 17.22 3.71 -9.68
N LEU A 275 16.12 3.87 -10.43
CA LEU A 275 16.14 4.38 -11.81
C LEU A 275 16.39 5.89 -11.85
N PHE A 276 16.13 6.60 -10.76
CA PHE A 276 16.39 8.02 -10.60
C PHE A 276 17.54 8.25 -9.61
N PRO A 277 18.57 9.01 -9.99
CA PRO A 277 19.51 9.59 -9.04
C PRO A 277 18.77 10.44 -7.98
N PRO A 278 19.31 10.57 -6.75
CA PRO A 278 18.68 11.35 -5.69
C PRO A 278 18.39 12.81 -6.05
N ASP A 279 19.26 13.44 -6.84
CA ASP A 279 19.09 14.82 -7.30
C ASP A 279 17.91 14.96 -8.28
N ASP A 280 17.74 14.00 -9.18
CA ASP A 280 16.63 13.97 -10.13
C ASP A 280 15.31 13.65 -9.42
N MET A 281 15.36 12.82 -8.37
CA MET A 281 14.19 12.53 -7.54
C MET A 281 13.69 13.75 -6.77
N LYS A 282 14.62 14.57 -6.29
CA LYS A 282 14.27 15.88 -5.73
C LYS A 282 13.57 16.77 -6.75
N VAL A 283 14.04 16.79 -8.01
CA VAL A 283 13.39 17.56 -9.09
C VAL A 283 11.98 17.02 -9.35
N LEU A 284 11.81 15.68 -9.46
CA LEU A 284 10.50 15.05 -9.65
C LEU A 284 9.54 15.46 -8.52
N MET A 285 9.96 15.30 -7.26
CA MET A 285 9.14 15.63 -6.09
C MET A 285 8.77 17.13 -6.07
N GLN A 286 9.69 18.04 -6.39
CA GLN A 286 9.40 19.48 -6.45
C GLN A 286 8.40 19.84 -7.55
N VAL A 287 8.53 19.23 -8.73
CA VAL A 287 7.63 19.46 -9.86
C VAL A 287 6.24 18.88 -9.57
N ALA A 288 6.18 17.63 -9.12
CA ALA A 288 4.94 16.91 -8.82
C ALA A 288 4.09 17.58 -7.72
N THR A 289 4.73 18.23 -6.76
CA THR A 289 4.07 18.95 -5.66
C THR A 289 3.91 20.44 -5.92
N SER A 290 4.24 20.94 -7.12
CA SER A 290 4.14 22.37 -7.42
C SER A 290 2.68 22.81 -7.53
N PRO A 291 2.25 23.88 -6.82
CA PRO A 291 0.86 24.35 -6.85
C PRO A 291 0.41 24.87 -8.22
N THR A 292 1.37 25.22 -9.08
CA THR A 292 1.12 25.78 -10.42
C THR A 292 1.24 24.75 -11.53
N LEU A 293 1.57 23.48 -11.23
CA LEU A 293 1.81 22.43 -12.23
C LEU A 293 0.64 22.28 -13.23
N MET A 294 -0.60 22.35 -12.73
CA MET A 294 -1.81 22.24 -13.56
C MET A 294 -2.12 23.50 -14.37
N SER A 295 -1.62 24.66 -13.93
CA SER A 295 -1.82 25.94 -14.64
C SER A 295 -0.72 26.20 -15.66
N ASP A 296 0.49 25.73 -15.37
CA ASP A 296 1.69 25.93 -16.19
C ASP A 296 2.45 24.60 -16.36
N PRO A 297 2.14 23.83 -17.42
CA PRO A 297 2.82 22.58 -17.71
C PRO A 297 4.29 22.73 -18.15
N SER A 298 4.80 23.95 -18.34
CA SER A 298 6.25 24.16 -18.59
C SER A 298 7.10 23.83 -17.36
N GLN A 299 6.48 23.72 -16.18
CA GLN A 299 7.16 23.27 -14.97
C GLN A 299 7.65 21.82 -15.02
N LEU A 300 7.21 21.04 -16.02
CA LEU A 300 7.79 19.73 -16.30
C LEU A 300 9.17 19.80 -16.94
N ASP A 301 9.51 20.88 -17.65
CA ASP A 301 10.73 20.95 -18.46
C ASP A 301 12.01 20.64 -17.67
N PRO A 302 12.20 21.12 -16.41
CA PRO A 302 13.36 20.74 -15.61
C PRO A 302 13.48 19.24 -15.33
N LEU A 303 12.35 18.53 -15.20
CA LEU A 303 12.34 17.07 -15.04
C LEU A 303 12.66 16.38 -16.37
N LEU A 304 12.09 16.87 -17.47
CA LEU A 304 12.33 16.30 -18.81
C LEU A 304 13.81 16.38 -19.21
N ASP A 305 14.51 17.42 -18.76
CA ASP A 305 15.94 17.63 -19.02
C ASP A 305 16.87 16.75 -18.13
N THR A 306 16.35 16.02 -17.14
CA THR A 306 17.17 15.15 -16.27
C THR A 306 17.61 13.85 -16.95
N ASP A 307 18.82 13.39 -16.61
CA ASP A 307 19.37 12.13 -17.13
C ASP A 307 18.55 10.91 -16.66
N GLY A 308 18.06 10.94 -15.42
CA GLY A 308 17.16 9.91 -14.87
C GLY A 308 15.86 9.78 -15.65
N TRP A 309 15.24 10.91 -16.03
CA TRP A 309 14.05 10.89 -16.87
C TRP A 309 14.31 10.29 -18.25
N GLN A 310 15.39 10.71 -18.92
CA GLN A 310 15.75 10.18 -20.24
C GLN A 310 16.03 8.67 -20.20
N THR A 311 16.67 8.21 -19.13
CA THR A 311 16.93 6.79 -18.87
C THR A 311 15.61 6.02 -18.70
N LEU A 312 14.69 6.52 -17.87
CA LEU A 312 13.37 5.91 -17.69
C LEU A 312 12.59 5.85 -19.02
N MET A 313 12.62 6.92 -19.82
CA MET A 313 11.95 6.96 -21.12
C MET A 313 12.55 5.97 -22.12
N THR A 314 13.85 5.71 -22.03
CA THR A 314 14.51 4.67 -22.85
C THR A 314 13.96 3.29 -22.50
N PHE A 315 13.92 2.93 -21.20
CA PHE A 315 13.30 1.67 -20.76
C PHE A 315 11.80 1.60 -21.11
N THR A 316 11.09 2.72 -21.01
CA THR A 316 9.67 2.81 -21.36
C THR A 316 9.45 2.47 -22.84
N ARG A 317 10.30 2.99 -23.74
CA ARG A 317 10.23 2.68 -25.18
C ARG A 317 10.50 1.20 -25.44
N GLU A 318 11.55 0.65 -24.83
CA GLU A 318 11.91 -0.76 -25.00
C GLU A 318 10.80 -1.70 -24.51
N ASN A 319 10.24 -1.42 -23.33
CA ASN A 319 9.14 -2.19 -22.76
C ASN A 319 7.85 -2.13 -23.62
N ALA A 320 7.57 -0.96 -24.21
CA ALA A 320 6.43 -0.78 -25.12
C ALA A 320 6.57 -1.60 -26.42
N LEU A 321 7.78 -1.68 -26.96
CA LEU A 321 8.08 -2.49 -28.15
C LEU A 321 7.91 -3.99 -27.84
N TYR A 322 8.38 -4.45 -26.68
CA TYR A 322 8.25 -5.83 -26.23
C TYR A 322 6.78 -6.23 -25.98
N SER A 323 5.99 -5.32 -25.38
CA SER A 323 4.55 -5.55 -25.17
C SER A 323 3.80 -5.65 -26.50
N SER A 324 4.21 -4.87 -27.51
CA SER A 324 3.59 -4.85 -28.84
C SER A 324 3.88 -6.12 -29.65
N CYS A 325 5.05 -6.76 -29.48
CA CYS A 325 5.36 -8.01 -30.18
C CYS A 325 4.63 -9.23 -29.60
N ILE A 326 4.27 -9.23 -28.31
CA ILE A 326 3.51 -10.31 -27.67
C ILE A 326 1.99 -10.22 -27.97
N SER A 327 1.48 -9.01 -28.25
CA SER A 327 0.05 -8.72 -28.41
C SER A 327 -0.54 -9.04 -29.80
N THR A 328 0.22 -9.65 -30.72
CA THR A 328 -0.33 -10.02 -32.03
C THR A 328 -1.02 -11.39 -31.96
N PRO A 329 -2.36 -11.48 -32.10
CA PRO A 329 -2.97 -12.77 -32.38
C PRO A 329 -2.47 -13.22 -33.77
N LEU A 330 -2.04 -14.48 -33.89
CA LEU A 330 -1.74 -15.10 -35.18
C LEU A 330 -2.99 -15.07 -36.07
N ALA A 331 -3.16 -14.00 -36.83
CA ALA A 331 -4.03 -13.98 -37.99
C ALA A 331 -3.23 -14.57 -39.15
N GLN A 332 -3.68 -15.74 -39.61
CA GLN A 332 -3.25 -16.38 -40.84
C GLN A 332 -3.18 -15.37 -41.99
N GLN A 333 -1.98 -15.17 -42.54
CA GLN A 333 -1.78 -14.96 -43.98
C GLN A 333 -0.29 -15.08 -44.30
N GLY A 334 0.04 -16.08 -45.12
CA GLY A 334 1.41 -16.39 -45.49
C GLY A 334 2.00 -15.39 -46.49
N SER A 335 3.25 -15.02 -46.25
CA SER A 335 4.34 -15.09 -47.26
C SER A 335 5.66 -14.61 -46.66
N THR A 336 6.58 -15.57 -46.55
CA THR A 336 8.03 -15.56 -46.80
C THR A 336 8.91 -14.32 -46.53
N VAL A 337 10.10 -14.68 -45.99
CA VAL A 337 11.38 -13.94 -45.82
C VAL A 337 11.48 -13.25 -44.46
N GLY A 338 12.39 -13.58 -43.53
CA GLY A 338 13.49 -14.54 -43.47
C GLY A 338 14.43 -14.10 -42.35
N GLY A 339 14.82 -15.00 -41.42
CA GLY A 339 15.96 -14.77 -40.53
C GLY A 339 15.84 -15.23 -39.06
N ALA A 340 16.34 -16.45 -38.82
CA ALA A 340 17.11 -16.91 -37.64
C ALA A 340 16.42 -16.91 -36.26
N LEU A 341 16.16 -18.05 -35.61
CA LEU A 341 17.12 -19.09 -35.20
C LEU A 341 16.41 -20.46 -35.19
N ASP A 342 16.92 -21.42 -35.96
CA ASP A 342 16.50 -22.83 -35.85
C ASP A 342 17.79 -23.67 -35.91
N GLU A 343 18.17 -24.25 -34.77
CA GLU A 343 19.33 -25.14 -34.67
C GLU A 343 18.93 -26.55 -35.15
N ASP A 344 19.46 -26.89 -36.33
CA ASP A 344 19.87 -28.22 -36.81
C ASP A 344 19.13 -29.46 -36.28
N ILE A 345 18.00 -29.82 -36.92
CA ILE A 345 17.52 -31.20 -36.97
C ILE A 345 17.87 -31.79 -38.35
N PRO A 346 18.79 -32.77 -38.44
CA PRO A 346 19.18 -33.41 -39.70
C PRO A 346 17.99 -34.03 -40.44
N GLN A 347 17.92 -33.82 -41.75
CA GLN A 347 16.84 -34.27 -42.64
C GLN A 347 16.57 -35.78 -42.59
N ASP A 348 17.60 -36.58 -42.29
CA ASP A 348 17.49 -38.03 -42.17
C ASP A 348 16.58 -38.47 -41.01
N ILE A 349 16.47 -37.64 -39.96
CA ILE A 349 15.60 -37.89 -38.79
C ILE A 349 14.15 -37.55 -39.14
N LEU A 350 13.92 -36.49 -39.91
CA LEU A 350 12.58 -36.11 -40.37
C LEU A 350 12.01 -37.15 -41.35
N ASP A 351 12.84 -37.70 -42.23
CA ASP A 351 12.45 -38.77 -43.13
C ASP A 351 12.19 -40.10 -42.40
N GLN A 352 12.91 -40.38 -41.30
CA GLN A 352 12.62 -41.52 -40.43
C GLN A 352 11.28 -41.39 -39.71
N ILE A 353 10.96 -40.21 -39.19
CA ILE A 353 9.67 -39.96 -38.50
C ILE A 353 8.51 -40.10 -39.48
N ALA A 354 8.62 -39.51 -40.68
CA ALA A 354 7.61 -39.62 -41.72
C ALA A 354 7.42 -41.06 -42.23
N ALA A 355 8.49 -41.84 -42.33
CA ALA A 355 8.43 -43.25 -42.71
C ALA A 355 7.81 -44.13 -41.60
N GLN A 356 8.03 -43.79 -40.34
CA GLN A 356 7.50 -44.49 -39.18
C GLN A 356 6.00 -44.23 -39.00
N GLU A 357 5.55 -42.99 -39.18
CA GLU A 357 4.12 -42.63 -39.18
C GLU A 357 3.36 -43.26 -40.36
N ALA A 358 3.98 -43.36 -41.54
CA ALA A 358 3.40 -44.03 -42.69
C ALA A 358 3.32 -45.57 -42.53
N ALA A 359 4.25 -46.17 -41.77
CA ALA A 359 4.23 -47.58 -41.44
C ALA A 359 3.19 -47.92 -40.35
N GLU A 360 3.01 -47.03 -39.37
CA GLU A 360 1.98 -47.16 -38.31
C GLU A 360 0.54 -47.02 -38.84
N ALA A 361 0.36 -46.26 -39.93
CA ALA A 361 -0.94 -46.15 -40.62
C ALA A 361 -1.32 -47.40 -41.47
N ALA A 362 -0.39 -48.31 -41.73
CA ALA A 362 -0.55 -49.38 -42.74
C ALA A 362 -0.54 -50.84 -42.24
N GLY A 363 -0.40 -51.12 -40.93
CA GLY A 363 -0.59 -52.49 -40.41
C GLY A 363 -0.63 -52.57 -38.88
N GLY A 364 -1.52 -53.30 -38.22
CA GLY A 364 -2.55 -54.26 -38.64
C GLY A 364 -3.03 -55.05 -37.40
N SER A 365 -4.19 -55.68 -37.51
CA SER A 365 -4.73 -56.69 -36.56
C SER A 365 -3.68 -57.76 -36.17
N GLY A 366 -3.71 -58.23 -34.91
CA GLY A 366 -2.68 -59.05 -34.22
C GLY A 366 -2.47 -60.52 -34.69
N PRO A 367 -2.02 -61.50 -33.84
CA PRO A 367 -1.70 -61.49 -32.41
C PRO A 367 -0.32 -62.11 -31.99
N GLY A 368 0.11 -61.82 -30.75
CA GLY A 368 0.80 -62.76 -29.84
C GLY A 368 2.32 -63.00 -29.96
N SER A 369 3.12 -62.41 -29.05
CA SER A 369 4.02 -63.11 -28.11
C SER A 369 5.10 -62.19 -27.53
N GLY A 370 5.11 -62.08 -26.18
CA GLY A 370 6.35 -62.06 -25.40
C GLY A 370 7.03 -60.72 -25.08
N VAL A 371 6.91 -60.37 -23.78
CA VAL A 371 7.94 -59.83 -22.87
C VAL A 371 7.69 -58.40 -22.35
N ALA A 372 7.78 -58.29 -21.03
CA ALA A 372 7.22 -57.30 -20.12
C ALA A 372 8.03 -56.01 -19.95
N SER A 373 7.33 -54.89 -19.70
CA SER A 373 7.40 -54.08 -18.45
C SER A 373 6.78 -52.70 -18.66
N GLY A 374 5.94 -52.24 -17.73
CA GLY A 374 5.44 -50.86 -17.67
C GLY A 374 3.92 -50.76 -17.63
N THR A 375 3.34 -50.87 -16.43
CA THR A 375 1.90 -50.68 -16.17
C THR A 375 1.49 -49.22 -16.31
N GLY A 376 0.88 -48.87 -17.44
CA GLY A 376 0.08 -47.66 -17.61
C GLY A 376 -1.33 -48.06 -18.04
N THR A 377 -2.33 -47.82 -17.20
CA THR A 377 -3.73 -48.09 -17.51
C THR A 377 -4.21 -47.10 -18.58
N PRO A 378 -4.73 -47.53 -19.74
CA PRO A 378 -5.16 -46.61 -20.78
C PRO A 378 -6.46 -45.92 -20.34
N GLY A 379 -6.40 -44.61 -20.13
CA GLY A 379 -7.57 -43.79 -19.80
C GLY A 379 -7.41 -42.83 -18.63
N MET A 380 -6.20 -42.48 -18.21
CA MET A 380 -5.95 -41.38 -17.28
C MET A 380 -5.24 -40.20 -17.97
N LYS A 381 -5.52 -38.98 -17.49
CA LYS A 381 -4.96 -37.72 -17.93
C LYS A 381 -4.42 -36.93 -16.75
N THR A 382 -3.21 -36.41 -16.88
CA THR A 382 -2.48 -35.75 -15.80
C THR A 382 -2.82 -34.27 -15.76
N CYS A 383 -3.19 -33.76 -14.58
CA CYS A 383 -3.51 -32.35 -14.40
C CYS A 383 -2.25 -31.48 -14.59
N PRO A 384 -2.27 -30.44 -15.44
CA PRO A 384 -1.09 -29.60 -15.68
C PRO A 384 -0.73 -28.70 -14.48
N HIS A 385 -1.62 -28.55 -13.50
CA HIS A 385 -1.43 -27.64 -12.36
C HIS A 385 -0.89 -28.34 -11.11
N CYS A 386 -1.35 -29.55 -10.81
CA CYS A 386 -0.95 -30.29 -9.60
C CYS A 386 -0.38 -31.69 -9.89
N THR A 387 -0.24 -32.07 -11.16
CA THR A 387 0.32 -33.36 -11.64
C THR A 387 -0.45 -34.63 -11.23
N PHE A 388 -1.65 -34.48 -10.68
CA PHE A 388 -2.50 -35.62 -10.31
C PHE A 388 -3.07 -36.33 -11.55
N GLU A 389 -3.12 -37.67 -11.54
CA GLU A 389 -3.70 -38.47 -12.62
C GLU A 389 -5.21 -38.61 -12.44
N ASN A 390 -5.98 -38.03 -13.36
CA ASN A 390 -7.44 -38.01 -13.33
C ASN A 390 -8.00 -38.95 -14.41
N GLU A 391 -9.22 -39.45 -14.27
CA GLU A 391 -9.87 -40.25 -15.31
C GLU A 391 -10.08 -39.44 -16.60
N ALA A 392 -9.91 -40.06 -17.78
CA ALA A 392 -9.96 -39.41 -19.09
C ALA A 392 -11.28 -38.67 -19.41
N ARG A 393 -12.37 -38.99 -18.71
CA ARG A 393 -13.69 -38.37 -18.90
C ARG A 393 -13.95 -37.13 -18.04
N ARG A 394 -13.11 -36.82 -17.04
CA ARG A 394 -13.29 -35.66 -16.15
C ARG A 394 -12.92 -34.34 -16.85
N THR A 395 -13.68 -33.27 -16.65
CA THR A 395 -13.33 -31.94 -17.15
C THR A 395 -12.46 -31.15 -16.17
N ASP A 396 -12.59 -31.44 -14.87
CA ASP A 396 -11.89 -30.74 -13.79
C ASP A 396 -11.16 -31.74 -12.88
N CYS A 397 -10.05 -31.30 -12.29
CA CYS A 397 -9.16 -32.11 -11.49
C CYS A 397 -9.78 -32.41 -10.12
N GLU A 398 -9.74 -33.67 -9.70
CA GLU A 398 -10.34 -34.13 -8.44
C GLU A 398 -9.67 -33.55 -7.19
N VAL A 399 -8.38 -33.18 -7.28
CA VAL A 399 -7.61 -32.68 -6.14
C VAL A 399 -7.66 -31.16 -6.02
N CYS A 400 -7.48 -30.43 -7.13
CA CYS A 400 -7.39 -28.98 -7.09
C CYS A 400 -8.62 -28.25 -7.65
N GLY A 401 -9.57 -28.96 -8.26
CA GLY A 401 -10.79 -28.38 -8.82
C GLY A 401 -10.59 -27.52 -10.08
N LEU A 402 -9.38 -27.49 -10.64
CA LEU A 402 -9.03 -26.73 -11.85
C LEU A 402 -9.25 -27.58 -13.12
N PRO A 403 -9.50 -26.96 -14.29
CA PRO A 403 -9.72 -27.67 -15.55
C PRO A 403 -8.54 -28.60 -15.92
N LEU A 404 -8.87 -29.76 -16.51
CA LEU A 404 -7.92 -30.80 -16.95
C LEU A 404 -7.48 -30.69 -18.40
#